data_AF-A0A0B5CWH4-F1
#
_entry.id   AF-A0A0B5CWH4-F1
#
_cell.length_a   1.000
_cell.length_b   1.000
_cell.length_c   1.000
_cell.angle_alpha   90.00
_cell.angle_beta   90.00
_cell.angle_gamma   90.00
#
_symmetry.space_group_name_H-M   'P 1'
#
loop_
_entity.id
_entity.type
_entity.pdbx_description
1 polymer ?
#
loop_
_entity_poly.entity_id
_entity_poly.type
_entity_poly.pdbx_seq_one_letter_code
_entity_poly.pdbx_strand_id
1 'polypeptide(L)'
;GNGRGRLLFTWIVLLGAAVAALFANDGAALILTPIVIAMLLALGFSKGTTLAFVMAAGFIADTASLPLIVSNLVNIVSADFFGLGFREYASVMVPVDIAAIVATLVMLHLYFRKDIPQNYDMALLKSPAEAIKDPATFKTGWVVLLLLLVGFFVLEPLGIPVSAIAAVGALILFVVAKRGHAINTGKVLRGAPWQIVIFSLGMYLVVYGLRNAGLTEYLSGVLNVLADNGLWAATLGTGFLTAFLSSIMNNMP
;
A
#
# COMPACT_ATOMS: atom_id res chain seq x y z
N GLY A 1 12.21 16.25 7.75
CA GLY A 1 12.28 16.20 9.24
C GLY A 1 13.21 17.25 9.86
N ASN A 2 13.38 18.42 9.22
CA ASN A 2 14.14 19.56 9.74
C ASN A 2 15.51 19.21 10.37
N GLY A 3 16.32 18.43 9.66
CA GLY A 3 17.65 18.00 10.12
C GLY A 3 17.67 16.91 11.20
N ARG A 4 16.52 16.45 11.73
CA ARG A 4 16.44 15.39 12.75
C ARG A 4 16.09 14.03 12.14
N GLY A 5 16.95 13.04 12.30
CA GLY A 5 16.78 11.74 11.64
C GLY A 5 15.60 10.92 12.15
N ARG A 6 15.25 11.00 13.44
CA ARG A 6 14.04 10.35 14.00
C ARG A 6 12.74 10.92 13.40
N LEU A 7 12.67 12.24 13.24
CA LEU A 7 11.53 12.86 12.57
C LEU A 7 11.49 12.49 11.09
N LEU A 8 12.64 12.46 10.42
CA LEU A 8 12.71 12.00 9.03
C LEU A 8 12.19 10.57 8.88
N PHE A 9 12.59 9.66 9.77
CA PHE A 9 12.12 8.28 9.79
C PHE A 9 10.60 8.21 9.96
N THR A 10 10.06 8.91 10.96
CA THR A 10 8.60 9.00 11.17
C THR A 10 7.89 9.52 9.92
N TRP A 11 8.38 10.60 9.30
CA TRP A 11 7.77 11.18 8.10
C TRP A 11 7.82 10.26 6.89
N ILE A 12 8.90 9.49 6.72
CA ILE A 12 9.01 8.51 5.63
C ILE A 12 8.02 7.37 5.85
N VAL A 13 7.87 6.90 7.09
CA VAL A 13 6.88 5.86 7.42
C VAL A 13 5.46 6.39 7.19
N LEU A 14 5.13 7.58 7.69
CA LEU A 14 3.79 8.18 7.49
C LEU A 14 3.50 8.51 6.02
N LEU A 15 4.49 8.97 5.27
CA LEU A 15 4.37 9.15 3.82
C LEU A 15 4.11 7.80 3.15
N GLY A 16 4.84 6.76 3.55
CA GLY A 16 4.64 5.42 3.04
C GLY A 16 3.25 4.90 3.32
N ALA A 17 2.75 5.12 4.54
CA ALA A 17 1.38 4.78 4.92
C ALA A 17 0.35 5.51 4.05
N ALA A 18 0.50 6.82 3.85
CA ALA A 18 -0.43 7.60 3.03
C ALA A 18 -0.41 7.15 1.56
N VAL A 19 0.76 6.84 1.02
CA VAL A 19 0.89 6.33 -0.36
C VAL A 19 0.27 4.94 -0.46
N ALA A 20 0.52 4.02 0.47
CA ALA A 20 -0.06 2.68 0.44
C ALA A 20 -1.57 2.64 0.75
N ALA A 21 -2.08 3.59 1.52
CA ALA A 21 -3.51 3.72 1.76
C ALA A 21 -4.25 4.20 0.50
N LEU A 22 -3.67 5.15 -0.26
CA LEU A 22 -4.32 5.75 -1.42
C LEU A 22 -4.02 5.02 -2.75
N PHE A 23 -2.85 4.40 -2.85
CA PHE A 23 -2.40 3.63 -4.00
C PHE A 23 -2.29 2.15 -3.64
N ALA A 24 -2.08 1.28 -4.63
CA ALA A 24 -1.79 -0.12 -4.35
C ALA A 24 -0.47 -0.27 -3.58
N ASN A 25 -0.38 -1.25 -2.68
CA ASN A 25 0.84 -1.63 -1.94
C ASN A 25 2.08 -1.73 -2.86
N ASP A 26 1.98 -2.45 -3.99
CA ASP A 26 3.08 -2.55 -4.96
C ASP A 26 3.49 -1.20 -5.54
N GLY A 27 2.50 -0.36 -5.83
CA GLY A 27 2.73 1.00 -6.31
C GLY A 27 3.50 1.81 -5.27
N ALA A 28 3.12 1.71 -4.00
CA ALA A 28 3.81 2.35 -2.90
C ALA A 28 5.26 1.85 -2.79
N ALA A 29 5.49 0.53 -2.80
CA ALA A 29 6.82 -0.05 -2.72
C ALA A 29 7.72 0.35 -3.90
N LEU A 30 7.20 0.30 -5.14
CA LEU A 30 7.93 0.67 -6.37
C LEU A 30 8.27 2.16 -6.44
N ILE A 31 7.43 3.02 -5.86
CA ILE A 31 7.66 4.47 -5.84
C ILE A 31 8.57 4.87 -4.68
N LEU A 32 8.27 4.41 -3.46
CA LEU A 32 8.95 4.86 -2.24
C LEU A 32 10.38 4.36 -2.19
N THR A 33 10.63 3.10 -2.54
CA THR A 33 11.97 2.49 -2.43
C THR A 33 13.04 3.30 -3.16
N PRO A 34 12.93 3.61 -4.48
CA PRO A 34 13.94 4.39 -5.16
C PRO A 34 14.04 5.82 -4.64
N ILE A 35 12.93 6.45 -4.21
CA ILE A 35 12.93 7.80 -3.63
C ILE A 35 13.70 7.82 -2.32
N VAL A 36 13.39 6.88 -1.43
CA VAL A 36 14.03 6.72 -0.12
C VAL A 36 15.51 6.43 -0.31
N ILE A 37 15.88 5.48 -1.16
CA ILE A 37 17.30 5.17 -1.45
C ILE A 37 18.03 6.39 -2.00
N ALA A 38 17.50 7.06 -3.02
CA ALA A 38 18.16 8.22 -3.64
C ALA A 38 18.38 9.35 -2.63
N MET A 39 17.40 9.61 -1.77
CA MET A 39 17.51 10.61 -0.70
C MET A 39 18.57 10.23 0.34
N LEU A 40 18.59 8.97 0.80
CA LEU A 40 19.54 8.52 1.81
C LEU A 40 20.98 8.48 1.28
N LEU A 41 21.15 8.14 0.00
CA LEU A 41 22.43 8.25 -0.71
C LEU A 41 22.89 9.70 -0.83
N ALA A 42 21.99 10.62 -1.19
CA ALA A 42 22.31 12.06 -1.25
C ALA A 42 22.70 12.63 0.12
N LEU A 43 22.10 12.12 1.20
CA LEU A 43 22.43 12.49 2.59
C LEU A 43 23.69 11.79 3.13
N GLY A 44 24.32 10.90 2.36
CA GLY A 44 25.52 10.17 2.76
C GLY A 44 25.30 9.19 3.92
N PHE A 45 24.09 8.64 4.07
CA PHE A 45 23.77 7.74 5.17
C PHE A 45 24.45 6.37 5.03
N SER A 46 24.70 5.73 6.17
CA SER A 46 25.30 4.40 6.21
C SER A 46 24.42 3.33 5.55
N LYS A 47 25.02 2.19 5.17
CA LYS A 47 24.26 1.04 4.66
C LYS A 47 23.22 0.53 5.65
N GLY A 48 23.55 0.50 6.95
CA GLY A 48 22.64 0.07 8.01
C GLY A 48 21.44 1.01 8.15
N THR A 49 21.68 2.33 8.13
CA THR A 49 20.61 3.32 8.10
C THR A 49 19.75 3.18 6.84
N THR A 50 20.40 2.99 5.68
CA THR A 50 19.67 2.83 4.41
C THR A 50 18.74 1.63 4.46
N LEU A 51 19.24 0.50 4.96
CA LEU A 51 18.44 -0.70 5.18
C LEU A 51 17.26 -0.43 6.11
N ALA A 52 17.47 0.25 7.25
CA ALA A 52 16.41 0.56 8.20
C ALA A 52 15.26 1.36 7.57
N PHE A 53 15.57 2.38 6.78
CA PHE A 53 14.56 3.22 6.13
C PHE A 53 13.85 2.50 4.98
N VAL A 54 14.56 1.68 4.20
CA VAL A 54 13.96 0.89 3.11
C VAL A 54 13.05 -0.20 3.69
N MET A 55 13.49 -0.91 4.72
CA MET A 55 12.67 -1.91 5.42
C MET A 55 11.43 -1.25 6.05
N ALA A 56 11.58 -0.08 6.66
CA ALA A 56 10.47 0.68 7.21
C ALA A 56 9.45 1.07 6.13
N ALA A 57 9.91 1.52 4.96
CA ALA A 57 9.05 1.82 3.82
C ALA A 57 8.34 0.57 3.28
N GLY A 58 9.01 -0.59 3.24
CA GLY A 58 8.40 -1.87 2.84
C GLY A 58 7.34 -2.35 3.82
N PHE A 59 7.67 -2.43 5.11
CA PHE A 59 6.73 -2.89 6.15
C PHE A 59 5.50 -2.00 6.25
N ILE A 60 5.66 -0.68 6.16
CA ILE A 60 4.52 0.22 6.21
C ILE A 60 3.71 0.17 4.92
N ALA A 61 4.33 -0.04 3.76
CA ALA A 61 3.57 -0.20 2.51
C ALA A 61 2.63 -1.40 2.59
N ASP A 62 3.10 -2.50 3.16
CA ASP A 62 2.26 -3.69 3.39
C ASP A 62 1.18 -3.43 4.45
N THR A 63 1.59 -2.95 5.63
CA THR A 63 0.69 -2.72 6.77
C THR A 63 -0.42 -1.71 6.44
N ALA A 64 -0.08 -0.61 5.77
CA ALA A 64 -0.98 0.53 5.58
C ALA A 64 -1.87 0.43 4.34
N SER A 65 -1.85 -0.73 3.67
CA SER A 65 -2.64 -1.01 2.47
C SER A 65 -4.02 -1.60 2.79
N LEU A 66 -4.49 -1.46 4.02
CA LEU A 66 -5.77 -1.98 4.52
C LEU A 66 -7.01 -1.09 4.29
N PRO A 67 -6.95 0.26 4.27
CA PRO A 67 -8.13 1.07 4.53
C PRO A 67 -9.11 1.14 3.35
N LEU A 68 -8.64 1.01 2.10
CA LEU A 68 -9.48 1.08 0.92
C LEU A 68 -9.43 -0.23 0.12
N ILE A 69 -10.53 -0.52 -0.57
CA ILE A 69 -10.63 -1.70 -1.46
C ILE A 69 -9.51 -1.67 -2.51
N VAL A 70 -9.16 -0.48 -3.02
CA VAL A 70 -8.15 -0.29 -4.07
C VAL A 70 -6.69 -0.32 -3.58
N SER A 71 -6.47 -0.32 -2.27
CA SER A 71 -5.13 -0.26 -1.67
C SER A 71 -4.36 -1.58 -1.80
N ASN A 72 -5.05 -2.71 -1.98
CA ASN A 72 -4.43 -4.02 -2.12
C ASN A 72 -5.33 -4.97 -2.93
N LEU A 73 -4.72 -5.84 -3.75
CA LEU A 73 -5.45 -6.85 -4.51
C LEU A 73 -6.30 -7.77 -3.62
N VAL A 74 -5.79 -8.17 -2.45
CA VAL A 74 -6.54 -9.02 -1.52
C VAL A 74 -7.80 -8.33 -1.00
N ASN A 75 -7.77 -7.00 -0.85
CA ASN A 75 -8.94 -6.22 -0.46
C ASN A 75 -9.99 -6.22 -1.58
N ILE A 76 -9.56 -6.06 -2.84
CA ILE A 76 -10.44 -6.14 -4.01
C ILE A 76 -11.13 -7.50 -4.06
N VAL A 77 -10.36 -8.59 -3.99
CA VAL A 77 -10.90 -9.96 -4.07
C VAL A 77 -11.84 -10.25 -2.90
N SER A 78 -11.49 -9.82 -1.68
CA SER A 78 -12.32 -10.04 -0.50
C SER A 78 -13.62 -9.23 -0.56
N ALA A 79 -13.54 -7.96 -0.95
CA ALA A 79 -14.71 -7.10 -1.06
C ALA A 79 -15.68 -7.62 -2.15
N ASP A 80 -15.15 -8.04 -3.31
CA ASP A 80 -15.96 -8.64 -4.37
C ASP A 80 -16.62 -9.95 -3.92
N PHE A 81 -15.87 -10.84 -3.26
CA PHE A 81 -16.40 -12.11 -2.76
C PHE A 81 -17.53 -11.94 -1.73
N PHE A 82 -17.40 -10.98 -0.82
CA PHE A 82 -18.40 -10.70 0.21
C PHE A 82 -19.44 -9.64 -0.21
N GLY A 83 -19.33 -9.06 -1.40
CA GLY A 83 -20.21 -7.98 -1.87
C GLY A 83 -20.13 -6.70 -1.02
N LEU A 84 -18.96 -6.40 -0.44
CA LEU A 84 -18.76 -5.24 0.42
C LEU A 84 -18.57 -3.98 -0.41
N GLY A 85 -19.43 -2.98 -0.17
CA GLY A 85 -19.29 -1.67 -0.80
C GLY A 85 -18.10 -0.88 -0.25
N PHE A 86 -17.62 0.11 -1.00
CA PHE A 86 -16.41 0.88 -0.65
C PHE A 86 -16.54 1.59 0.70
N ARG A 87 -17.72 2.15 0.98
CA ARG A 87 -18.01 2.88 2.23
C ARG A 87 -18.04 1.97 3.45
N GLU A 88 -18.66 0.80 3.32
CA GLU A 88 -18.77 -0.19 4.40
C GLU A 88 -17.38 -0.70 4.77
N TYR A 89 -16.63 -1.14 3.75
CA TYR A 89 -15.26 -1.61 3.91
C TYR A 89 -14.37 -0.57 4.62
N ALA A 90 -14.34 0.67 4.11
CA ALA A 90 -13.51 1.73 4.67
C ALA A 90 -13.90 2.10 6.11
N SER A 91 -15.19 2.02 6.46
CA SER A 91 -15.65 2.36 7.81
C SER A 91 -15.08 1.44 8.90
N VAL A 92 -14.79 0.19 8.55
CA VAL A 92 -14.20 -0.80 9.45
C VAL A 92 -12.68 -0.79 9.35
N MET A 93 -12.14 -0.72 8.12
CA MET A 93 -10.71 -0.88 7.90
C MET A 93 -9.88 0.37 8.20
N VAL A 94 -10.44 1.59 8.10
CA VAL A 94 -9.69 2.81 8.45
C VAL A 94 -9.25 2.83 9.93
N PRO A 95 -10.12 2.54 10.92
CA PRO A 95 -9.68 2.41 12.31
C PRO A 95 -8.64 1.31 12.54
N VAL A 96 -8.80 0.16 11.87
CA VAL A 96 -7.85 -0.97 11.95
C VAL A 96 -6.49 -0.56 11.38
N ASP A 97 -6.48 0.14 10.25
CA ASP A 97 -5.30 0.66 9.59
C ASP A 97 -4.54 1.66 10.47
N ILE A 98 -5.25 2.59 11.13
CA ILE A 98 -4.64 3.53 12.08
C ILE A 98 -3.95 2.77 13.22
N ALA A 99 -4.62 1.76 13.80
CA ALA A 99 -4.03 0.95 14.85
C ALA A 99 -2.79 0.19 14.37
N ALA A 100 -2.84 -0.36 13.16
CA ALA A 100 -1.74 -1.09 12.52
C ALA A 100 -0.55 -0.15 12.22
N ILE A 101 -0.79 1.03 11.66
CA ILE A 101 0.23 2.06 11.40
C ILE A 101 0.90 2.48 12.71
N VAL A 102 0.14 2.71 13.79
CA VAL A 102 0.70 3.07 15.09
C VAL A 102 1.56 1.93 15.65
N ALA A 103 1.08 0.69 15.61
CA ALA A 103 1.83 -0.48 16.06
C ALA A 103 3.14 -0.65 15.27
N THR A 104 3.08 -0.54 13.94
CA THR A 104 4.24 -0.62 13.05
C THR A 104 5.21 0.53 13.29
N LEU A 105 4.74 1.77 13.44
CA LEU A 105 5.58 2.92 13.78
C LEU A 105 6.34 2.71 15.10
N VAL A 106 5.64 2.24 16.14
CA VAL A 106 6.24 1.96 17.45
C VAL A 106 7.30 0.86 17.31
N MET A 107 6.96 -0.25 16.67
CA MET A 107 7.87 -1.39 16.53
C MET A 107 9.11 -1.04 15.70
N LEU A 108 8.93 -0.33 14.59
CA LEU A 108 10.04 0.12 13.74
C LEU A 108 10.96 1.10 14.48
N HIS A 109 10.41 2.02 15.27
CA HIS A 109 11.22 2.90 16.11
C HIS A 109 11.97 2.13 17.20
N LEU A 110 11.37 1.13 17.82
CA LEU A 110 12.01 0.32 18.85
C LEU A 110 13.14 -0.54 18.27
N TYR A 111 12.91 -1.16 17.12
CA TYR A 111 13.85 -2.05 16.45
C TYR A 111 15.03 -1.28 15.84
N PHE A 112 14.74 -0.27 15.00
CA PHE A 112 15.77 0.50 14.29
C PHE A 112 16.31 1.70 15.07
N ARG A 113 16.01 1.84 16.37
CA ARG A 113 16.45 3.00 17.20
C ARG A 113 17.95 3.31 17.14
N LYS A 114 18.78 2.29 16.89
CA LYS A 114 20.24 2.41 16.83
C LYS A 114 20.74 2.80 15.43
N ASP A 115 19.99 2.47 14.39
CA ASP A 115 20.36 2.69 12.99
C ASP A 115 19.85 4.04 12.44
N ILE A 116 18.89 4.66 13.16
CA ILE A 116 18.38 5.99 12.84
C ILE A 116 19.38 7.06 13.28
N PRO A 117 19.90 7.90 12.35
CA PRO A 117 20.84 8.95 12.69
C PRO A 117 20.17 10.02 13.56
N GLN A 118 20.96 10.70 14.40
CA GLN A 118 20.43 11.79 15.20
C GLN A 118 20.12 13.01 14.34
N ASN A 119 21.10 13.45 13.55
CA ASN A 119 21.01 14.64 12.71
C ASN A 119 21.51 14.38 11.29
N TYR A 120 21.08 15.21 10.34
CA TYR A 120 21.58 15.24 8.97
C TYR A 120 21.62 16.67 8.44
N ASP A 121 22.50 16.92 7.48
CA ASP A 121 22.62 18.21 6.82
C ASP A 121 21.57 18.35 5.71
N MET A 122 20.74 19.39 5.80
CA MET A 122 19.72 19.69 4.80
C MET A 122 20.29 20.38 3.55
N ALA A 123 21.48 20.98 3.64
CA ALA A 123 22.12 21.66 2.52
C ALA A 123 22.52 20.68 1.39
N LEU A 124 22.60 19.38 1.69
CA LEU A 124 22.90 18.33 0.73
C LEU A 124 21.71 17.99 -0.19
N LEU A 125 20.50 18.45 0.14
CA LEU A 125 19.29 18.16 -0.63
C LEU A 125 18.98 19.28 -1.63
N LYS A 126 18.58 18.88 -2.85
CA LYS A 126 18.07 19.80 -3.87
C LYS A 126 16.73 20.41 -3.44
N SER A 127 16.38 21.54 -4.05
CA SER A 127 15.08 22.15 -3.79
C SER A 127 13.95 21.23 -4.30
N PRO A 128 12.85 21.04 -3.54
CA PRO A 128 11.76 20.14 -3.95
C PRO A 128 11.11 20.54 -5.28
N ALA A 129 11.12 21.84 -5.60
CA ALA A 129 10.54 22.38 -6.83
C ALA A 129 11.26 21.87 -8.09
N GLU A 130 12.57 21.58 -8.00
CA GLU A 130 13.35 21.01 -9.11
C GLU A 130 12.92 19.59 -9.50
N ALA A 131 12.17 18.89 -8.65
CA ALA A 131 11.67 17.56 -8.96
C ALA A 131 10.48 17.59 -9.95
N ILE A 132 9.76 18.71 -10.05
CA ILE A 132 8.57 18.85 -10.89
C ILE A 132 8.99 19.19 -12.32
N LYS A 133 9.03 18.17 -13.18
CA LYS A 133 9.37 18.33 -14.61
C LYS A 133 8.23 18.87 -15.47
N ASP A 134 6.99 18.55 -15.08
CA ASP A 134 5.77 18.97 -15.78
C ASP A 134 4.71 19.41 -14.77
N PRO A 135 4.55 20.73 -14.53
CA PRO A 135 3.57 21.27 -13.60
C PRO A 135 2.12 20.94 -13.96
N ALA A 136 1.80 20.80 -15.25
CA ALA A 136 0.43 20.51 -15.70
C ALA A 136 0.06 19.06 -15.33
N THR A 137 0.92 18.10 -15.65
CA THR A 137 0.70 16.71 -15.24
C THR A 137 0.73 16.56 -13.72
N PHE A 138 1.60 17.28 -13.01
CA PHE A 138 1.65 17.24 -11.55
C PHE A 138 0.34 17.72 -10.90
N LYS A 139 -0.19 18.88 -11.31
CA LYS A 139 -1.47 19.41 -10.80
C LYS A 139 -2.64 18.51 -11.18
N THR A 140 -2.64 17.99 -12.40
CA THR A 140 -3.67 17.04 -12.87
C THR A 140 -3.64 15.76 -12.06
N GLY A 141 -2.45 15.27 -11.67
CA GLY A 141 -2.27 14.12 -10.77
C GLY A 141 -3.07 14.27 -9.48
N TRP A 142 -2.95 15.42 -8.81
CA TRP A 142 -3.71 15.72 -7.60
C TRP A 142 -5.22 15.81 -7.83
N VAL A 143 -5.63 16.45 -8.92
CA VAL A 143 -7.06 16.54 -9.28
C VAL A 143 -7.64 15.15 -9.54
N VAL A 144 -6.94 14.32 -10.32
CA VAL A 144 -7.39 12.96 -10.63
C VAL A 144 -7.40 12.09 -9.38
N LEU A 145 -6.41 12.19 -8.49
CA LEU A 145 -6.41 11.46 -7.23
C LEU A 145 -7.65 11.81 -6.38
N LEU A 146 -7.98 13.10 -6.28
CA LEU A 146 -9.19 13.54 -5.58
C LEU A 146 -10.47 13.03 -6.28
N LEU A 147 -10.54 13.11 -7.60
CA LEU A 147 -11.67 12.61 -8.39
C LEU A 147 -11.85 11.10 -8.25
N LEU A 148 -10.76 10.33 -8.19
CA LEU A 148 -10.81 8.89 -7.96
C LEU A 148 -11.37 8.59 -6.57
N LEU A 149 -10.84 9.25 -5.54
CA LEU A 149 -11.31 9.05 -4.16
C LEU A 149 -12.80 9.39 -4.03
N VAL A 150 -13.22 10.56 -4.51
CA VAL A 150 -14.63 10.96 -4.51
C VAL A 150 -15.47 10.00 -5.37
N GLY A 151 -14.97 9.62 -6.55
CA GLY A 151 -15.62 8.70 -7.46
C GLY A 151 -15.90 7.35 -6.82
N PHE A 152 -14.93 6.77 -6.11
CA PHE A 152 -15.13 5.49 -5.42
C PHE A 152 -16.19 5.56 -4.33
N PHE A 153 -16.28 6.67 -3.57
CA PHE A 153 -17.33 6.80 -2.54
C PHE A 153 -18.72 7.12 -3.10
N VAL A 154 -18.81 7.78 -4.26
CA VAL A 154 -20.09 8.29 -4.80
C VAL A 154 -20.66 7.40 -5.90
N LEU A 155 -19.81 6.90 -6.81
CA LEU A 155 -20.24 6.20 -8.03
C LEU A 155 -20.33 4.69 -7.85
N GLU A 156 -19.51 4.09 -6.99
CA GLU A 156 -19.56 2.65 -6.71
C GLU A 156 -20.91 2.23 -6.10
N PRO A 157 -21.48 2.96 -5.11
CA PRO A 157 -22.83 2.65 -4.61
C PRO A 157 -23.96 2.80 -5.65
N LEU A 158 -23.70 3.47 -6.76
CA LEU A 158 -24.63 3.61 -7.89
C LEU A 158 -24.50 2.46 -8.90
N GLY A 159 -23.68 1.46 -8.61
CA GLY A 159 -23.42 0.29 -9.47
C GLY A 159 -22.36 0.52 -10.53
N ILE A 160 -21.60 1.63 -10.47
CA ILE A 160 -20.49 1.86 -11.39
C ILE A 160 -19.26 1.09 -10.87
N PRO A 161 -18.69 0.16 -11.65
CA PRO A 161 -17.57 -0.64 -11.17
C PRO A 161 -16.33 0.23 -10.93
N VAL A 162 -15.57 -0.09 -9.89
CA VAL A 162 -14.31 0.56 -9.51
C VAL A 162 -13.33 0.65 -10.69
N SER A 163 -13.31 -0.38 -11.54
CA SER A 163 -12.48 -0.44 -12.74
C SER A 163 -12.80 0.66 -13.76
N ALA A 164 -14.07 1.02 -13.94
CA ALA A 164 -14.48 2.09 -14.85
C ALA A 164 -14.03 3.47 -14.33
N ILE A 165 -14.17 3.71 -13.03
CA ILE A 165 -13.72 4.94 -12.36
C ILE A 165 -12.20 5.09 -12.52
N ALA A 166 -11.45 4.02 -12.23
CA ALA A 166 -10.00 3.96 -12.40
C ALA A 166 -9.57 4.17 -13.86
N ALA A 167 -10.26 3.56 -14.82
CA ALA A 167 -9.97 3.69 -16.25
C ALA A 167 -10.14 5.13 -16.75
N VAL A 168 -11.19 5.83 -16.30
CA VAL A 168 -11.40 7.25 -16.63
C VAL A 168 -10.29 8.12 -16.04
N GLY A 169 -9.91 7.90 -14.77
CA GLY A 169 -8.79 8.63 -14.16
C GLY A 169 -7.46 8.41 -14.90
N ALA A 170 -7.16 7.15 -15.24
CA ALA A 170 -5.98 6.79 -16.02
C ALA A 170 -5.99 7.45 -17.42
N LEU A 171 -7.15 7.47 -18.09
CA LEU A 171 -7.31 8.10 -19.40
C LEU A 171 -7.06 9.62 -19.33
N ILE A 172 -7.60 10.31 -18.32
CA ILE A 172 -7.39 11.74 -18.10
C ILE A 172 -5.89 12.03 -17.94
N LEU A 173 -5.21 11.30 -17.06
CA LEU A 173 -3.76 11.46 -16.85
C LEU A 173 -2.96 11.17 -18.12
N PHE A 174 -3.33 10.11 -18.84
CA PHE A 174 -2.66 9.75 -20.08
C PHE A 174 -2.78 10.83 -21.15
N VAL A 175 -3.98 11.41 -21.34
CA VAL A 175 -4.22 12.48 -22.30
C VAL A 175 -3.43 13.74 -21.94
N VAL A 176 -3.41 14.14 -20.67
CA VAL A 176 -2.67 15.32 -20.22
C VAL A 176 -1.16 15.10 -20.38
N ALA A 177 -0.63 13.96 -19.93
CA ALA A 177 0.79 13.63 -20.05
C ALA A 177 1.24 13.55 -21.52
N LYS A 178 0.40 13.01 -22.41
CA LYS A 178 0.68 12.92 -23.85
C LYS A 178 0.72 14.30 -24.51
N ARG A 179 -0.15 15.24 -24.10
CA ARG A 179 -0.15 16.62 -24.61
C ARG A 179 1.06 17.42 -24.14
N GLY A 180 1.55 17.18 -22.92
CA GLY A 180 2.70 17.87 -22.36
C GLY A 180 4.04 17.54 -23.03
N HIS A 181 4.16 16.40 -23.74
CA HIS A 181 5.38 15.88 -24.38
C HIS A 181 6.63 15.73 -23.47
N ALA A 182 6.58 16.19 -22.23
CA ALA A 182 7.65 16.10 -21.24
C ALA A 182 7.80 14.69 -20.64
N ILE A 183 6.77 13.85 -20.75
CA ILE A 183 6.73 12.49 -20.20
C ILE A 183 6.62 11.49 -21.35
N ASN A 184 7.51 10.49 -21.35
CA ASN A 184 7.41 9.38 -22.29
C ASN A 184 6.30 8.41 -21.83
N THR A 185 5.08 8.66 -22.29
CA THR A 185 3.89 7.87 -21.94
C THR A 185 4.01 6.40 -22.35
N GLY A 186 4.73 6.09 -23.44
CA GLY A 186 5.00 4.71 -23.85
C GLY A 186 5.88 3.96 -22.85
N LYS A 187 6.86 4.65 -22.26
CA LYS A 187 7.69 4.07 -21.18
C LYS A 187 6.88 3.84 -19.91
N VAL A 188 5.98 4.76 -19.56
CA VAL A 188 5.07 4.60 -18.40
C VAL A 188 4.15 3.39 -18.59
N LEU A 189 3.52 3.25 -19.75
CA LEU A 189 2.65 2.10 -20.03
C LEU A 189 3.40 0.77 -19.98
N ARG A 190 4.62 0.69 -20.55
CA ARG A 190 5.44 -0.54 -20.48
C ARG A 190 5.97 -0.83 -19.08
N GLY A 191 6.20 0.21 -18.28
CA GLY A 191 6.69 0.10 -16.90
C GLY A 191 5.60 -0.14 -15.87
N ALA A 192 4.32 -0.14 -16.26
CA ALA A 192 3.23 -0.50 -15.37
C ALA A 192 3.35 -1.98 -14.94
N PRO A 193 2.96 -2.33 -13.71
CA PRO A 193 3.11 -3.68 -13.16
C PRO A 193 2.04 -4.65 -13.73
N TRP A 194 2.13 -4.97 -15.02
CA TRP A 194 1.21 -5.89 -15.71
C TRP A 194 1.19 -7.29 -15.11
N GLN A 195 2.24 -7.66 -14.39
CA GLN A 195 2.35 -8.91 -13.65
C GLN A 195 1.21 -9.08 -12.64
N ILE A 196 0.69 -7.99 -12.06
CA ILE A 196 -0.42 -8.02 -11.10
C ILE A 196 -1.67 -8.66 -11.73
N VAL A 197 -1.93 -8.41 -13.02
CA VAL A 197 -3.08 -9.00 -13.72
C VAL A 197 -2.93 -10.51 -13.81
N ILE A 198 -1.78 -10.99 -14.24
CA ILE A 198 -1.49 -12.43 -14.34
C ILE A 198 -1.51 -13.09 -12.95
N PHE A 199 -0.91 -12.42 -11.96
CA PHE A 199 -0.89 -12.87 -10.58
C PHE A 199 -2.29 -13.00 -9.99
N SER A 200 -3.18 -12.03 -10.23
CA SER A 200 -4.56 -12.09 -9.75
C SER A 200 -5.29 -13.33 -10.26
N LEU A 201 -5.13 -13.68 -11.55
CA LEU A 201 -5.68 -14.90 -12.13
C LEU A 201 -5.07 -16.16 -11.49
N GLY A 202 -3.76 -16.15 -11.25
CA GLY A 202 -3.06 -17.24 -10.55
C GLY A 202 -3.57 -17.44 -9.13
N MET A 203 -3.79 -16.36 -8.38
CA MET A 203 -4.34 -16.41 -7.02
C MET A 203 -5.74 -17.00 -7.00
N TYR A 204 -6.62 -16.63 -7.95
CA TYR A 204 -7.95 -17.27 -8.07
C TYR A 204 -7.83 -18.78 -8.31
N LEU A 205 -6.92 -19.21 -9.19
CA LEU A 205 -6.71 -20.63 -9.48
C LEU A 205 -6.18 -21.39 -8.26
N VAL A 206 -5.23 -20.81 -7.51
CA VAL A 206 -4.66 -21.42 -6.29
C VAL A 206 -5.73 -21.51 -5.21
N VAL A 207 -6.47 -20.43 -4.94
CA VAL A 207 -7.55 -20.41 -3.93
C VAL A 207 -8.61 -21.45 -4.27
N TYR A 208 -9.05 -21.52 -5.54
CA TYR A 208 -10.06 -22.48 -5.97
C TYR A 208 -9.52 -23.92 -5.94
N GLY A 209 -8.26 -24.13 -6.32
CA GLY A 209 -7.59 -25.44 -6.24
C GLY A 209 -7.46 -25.95 -4.81
N LEU A 210 -7.03 -25.10 -3.87
CA LEU A 210 -6.93 -25.42 -2.45
C LEU A 210 -8.29 -25.69 -1.82
N ARG A 211 -9.31 -24.92 -2.20
CA ARG A 211 -10.71 -25.17 -1.81
C ARG A 211 -11.16 -26.56 -2.27
N ASN A 212 -10.95 -26.90 -3.54
CA ASN A 212 -11.35 -28.21 -4.06
C ASN A 212 -10.55 -29.38 -3.46
N ALA A 213 -9.35 -29.11 -2.95
CA ALA A 213 -8.53 -30.08 -2.22
C ALA A 213 -8.93 -30.25 -0.75
N GLY A 214 -9.93 -29.50 -0.25
CA GLY A 214 -10.45 -29.62 1.10
C GLY A 214 -9.76 -28.75 2.15
N LEU A 215 -8.79 -27.89 1.77
CA LEU A 215 -8.04 -27.08 2.75
C LEU A 215 -8.95 -26.10 3.50
N THR A 216 -9.96 -25.57 2.80
CA THR A 216 -10.95 -24.65 3.37
C THR A 216 -11.76 -25.30 4.50
N GLU A 217 -12.06 -26.59 4.39
CA GLU A 217 -12.80 -27.38 5.37
C GLU A 217 -11.96 -27.63 6.62
N TYR A 218 -10.67 -27.96 6.45
CA TYR A 218 -9.75 -28.11 7.58
C TYR A 218 -9.58 -26.79 8.35
N LEU A 219 -9.37 -25.68 7.64
CA LEU A 219 -9.26 -24.36 8.27
C LEU A 219 -10.55 -23.96 8.96
N SER A 220 -11.71 -24.22 8.35
CA SER A 220 -13.02 -23.97 8.98
C SER A 220 -13.21 -24.76 10.27
N GLY A 221 -12.74 -26.01 10.31
CA GLY A 221 -12.75 -26.82 11.54
C GLY A 221 -11.95 -26.18 12.68
N VAL A 222 -10.75 -25.68 12.40
CA VAL A 222 -9.91 -24.98 13.39
C VAL A 222 -10.58 -23.69 13.86
N LEU A 223 -11.14 -22.91 12.93
CA LEU A 223 -11.83 -21.67 13.25
C LEU A 223 -13.09 -21.90 14.09
N ASN A 224 -13.85 -22.98 13.83
CA ASN A 224 -15.01 -23.35 14.64
C ASN A 224 -14.62 -23.71 16.08
N VAL A 225 -13.53 -24.46 16.27
CA VAL A 225 -13.03 -24.77 17.62
C VAL A 225 -12.65 -23.50 18.37
N LEU A 226 -12.04 -22.51 17.71
CA LEU A 226 -11.76 -21.21 18.32
C LEU A 226 -13.04 -20.45 18.67
N ALA A 227 -14.06 -20.52 17.80
CA ALA A 227 -15.36 -19.89 18.02
C ALA A 227 -16.13 -20.49 19.21
N ASP A 228 -16.06 -21.80 19.39
CA ASP A 228 -16.70 -22.52 20.50
C ASP A 228 -16.12 -22.12 21.88
N ASN A 229 -14.90 -21.59 21.91
CA ASN A 229 -14.24 -21.10 23.12
C ASN A 229 -14.52 -19.60 23.42
N GLY A 230 -15.45 -19.00 22.68
CA GLY A 230 -15.95 -17.63 22.91
C GLY A 230 -15.23 -16.55 22.10
N LEU A 231 -15.77 -15.33 22.17
CA LEU A 231 -15.39 -14.21 21.30
C LEU A 231 -13.90 -13.86 21.33
N TRP A 232 -13.26 -13.89 22.50
CA TRP A 232 -11.84 -13.58 22.64
C TRP A 232 -10.96 -14.65 21.99
N ALA A 233 -11.30 -15.92 22.17
CA ALA A 233 -10.56 -17.04 21.57
C ALA A 233 -10.71 -17.03 20.04
N ALA A 234 -11.91 -16.77 19.54
CA ALA A 234 -12.16 -16.56 18.12
C ALA A 234 -11.31 -15.42 17.56
N THR A 235 -11.42 -14.23 18.15
CA THR A 235 -10.78 -13.02 17.61
C THR A 235 -9.24 -13.11 17.64
N LEU A 236 -8.67 -13.44 18.80
CA LEU A 236 -7.22 -13.54 18.93
C LEU A 236 -6.66 -14.77 18.23
N GLY A 237 -7.33 -15.93 18.36
CA GLY A 237 -6.91 -17.18 17.74
C GLY A 237 -6.90 -17.10 16.22
N THR A 238 -7.97 -16.55 15.62
CA THR A 238 -8.01 -16.31 14.18
C THR A 238 -6.93 -15.31 13.76
N GLY A 239 -6.74 -14.21 14.50
CA GLY A 239 -5.68 -13.24 14.22
C GLY A 239 -4.28 -13.87 14.20
N PHE A 240 -3.92 -14.66 15.22
CA PHE A 240 -2.63 -15.34 15.28
C PHE A 240 -2.46 -16.40 14.18
N LEU A 241 -3.51 -17.20 13.93
CA LEU A 241 -3.50 -18.20 12.87
C LEU A 241 -3.27 -17.53 11.50
N THR A 242 -4.03 -16.49 11.19
CA THR A 242 -3.90 -15.74 9.94
C THR A 242 -2.54 -15.07 9.82
N ALA A 243 -2.02 -14.46 10.89
CA ALA A 243 -0.68 -13.86 10.89
C ALA A 243 0.42 -14.90 10.63
N PHE A 244 0.33 -16.07 11.26
CA PHE A 244 1.28 -17.16 11.05
C PHE A 244 1.23 -17.70 9.63
N LEU A 245 0.03 -18.00 9.11
CA LEU A 245 -0.15 -18.47 7.74
C LEU A 245 0.36 -17.44 6.72
N SER A 246 0.09 -16.15 6.95
CA SER A 246 0.57 -15.05 6.09
C SER A 246 2.09 -14.89 6.11
N SER A 247 2.75 -15.23 7.22
CA SER A 247 4.23 -15.20 7.29
C SER A 247 4.89 -16.31 6.45
N ILE A 248 4.17 -17.42 6.22
CA ILE A 248 4.62 -18.54 5.39
C ILE A 248 4.22 -18.31 3.93
N MET A 249 3.00 -17.80 3.72
CA MET A 249 2.39 -17.56 2.42
C MET A 249 2.40 -16.05 2.16
N ASN A 250 3.45 -15.57 1.49
CA ASN A 250 3.59 -14.15 1.15
C ASN A 250 2.38 -13.62 0.34
N ASN A 251 1.95 -12.39 0.60
CA ASN A 251 0.78 -11.77 -0.05
C ASN A 251 1.07 -11.40 -1.52
N MET A 252 2.33 -11.13 -1.88
CA MET A 252 2.84 -10.91 -3.26
C MET A 252 4.31 -11.37 -3.34
N PRO A 253 4.88 -11.73 -4.51
CA PRO A 253 6.20 -12.40 -4.59
C PRO A 253 7.35 -11.63 -3.93
#